data_AF-A0A658IE90-F1
#
_entry.id   AF-A0A658IE90-F1
#
_cell.length_a   1.000
_cell.length_b   1.000
_cell.length_c   1.000
_cell.angle_alpha   90.00
_cell.angle_beta   90.00
_cell.angle_gamma   90.00
#
_symmetry.space_group_name_H-M   'P 1'
#
loop_
_entity.id
_entity.type
_entity.pdbx_description
1 polymer ?
#
loop_
_entity_poly.entity_id
_entity_poly.type
_entity_poly.pdbx_seq_one_letter_code
_entity_poly.pdbx_strand_id
1 'polypeptide(L)'
;GSFIGTVGRISLCNGENERYRLILFCNLVIPVTLVFLISWWMPLFIDRYFFFSSLSIPPLLAALLTRVKKAFCGFCFLVFTLLFGYGLYHNNPTRKDEFKPLVNYINTRYQPNDAVIVSKMFDYLSYVYYNRRDYRTFLYTPPNADGTSGRPNAYGFGSLFYAQADQTYIDNLTTLSKRHH
;
A
#
# COMPACT_ATOMS: atom_id res chain seq x y z
N GLY A 1 28.29 -10.34 12.49
CA GLY A 1 28.47 -9.46 13.66
C GLY A 1 29.38 -8.26 13.46
N SER A 2 30.29 -8.24 12.46
CA SER A 2 31.36 -7.24 12.41
C SER A 2 31.01 -5.89 11.77
N PHE A 3 29.93 -5.77 10.98
CA PHE A 3 29.66 -4.54 10.21
C PHE A 3 28.97 -3.43 11.03
N ILE A 4 28.08 -3.82 11.95
CA ILE A 4 27.34 -2.89 12.83
C ILE A 4 28.29 -2.25 13.86
N GLY A 5 29.25 -3.03 14.39
CA GLY A 5 30.23 -2.53 15.36
C GLY A 5 31.24 -1.54 14.76
N THR A 6 31.60 -1.71 13.48
CA THR A 6 32.51 -0.77 12.80
C THR A 6 31.82 0.55 12.49
N VAL A 7 30.55 0.56 12.07
CA VAL A 7 29.78 1.79 11.83
C VAL A 7 29.48 2.54 13.15
N GLY A 8 29.15 1.83 14.22
CA GLY A 8 28.92 2.43 15.55
C GLY A 8 30.17 3.05 16.18
N ARG A 9 31.35 2.43 16.00
CA ARG A 9 32.62 2.97 16.53
C ARG A 9 33.20 4.14 15.72
N ILE A 10 32.86 4.26 14.43
CA ILE A 10 33.35 5.37 13.59
C ILE A 10 32.63 6.69 13.90
N SER A 11 31.41 6.67 14.46
CA SER A 11 30.62 7.90 14.63
C SER A 11 30.95 8.74 15.87
N LEU A 12 31.61 8.17 16.88
CA LEU A 12 31.99 8.92 18.09
C LEU A 12 33.31 9.69 17.93
N CYS A 13 34.08 9.43 16.87
CA CYS A 13 35.36 10.10 16.61
C CYS A 13 35.42 10.57 15.16
N ASN A 14 35.26 11.89 14.95
CA ASN A 14 35.60 12.68 13.75
C ASN A 14 34.56 12.82 12.61
N GLY A 15 34.24 14.10 12.30
CA GLY A 15 33.70 14.59 11.04
C GLY A 15 32.16 14.77 10.97
N GLU A 16 31.70 15.97 10.61
CA GLU A 16 30.27 16.24 10.34
C GLU A 16 29.70 15.26 9.28
N ASN A 17 30.50 14.92 8.27
CA ASN A 17 30.14 13.97 7.21
C ASN A 17 29.84 12.55 7.70
N GLU A 18 30.55 12.06 8.71
CA GLU A 18 30.29 10.71 9.25
C GLU A 18 29.03 10.67 10.11
N ARG A 19 28.67 11.79 10.75
CA ARG A 19 27.39 11.94 11.46
C ARG A 19 26.20 11.92 10.49
N TYR A 20 26.27 12.65 9.38
CA TYR A 20 25.21 12.63 8.37
C TYR A 20 25.03 11.24 7.75
N ARG A 21 26.13 10.52 7.47
CA ARG A 21 26.08 9.14 6.97
C ARG A 21 25.44 8.19 7.96
N LEU A 22 25.74 8.32 9.25
CA LEU A 22 25.10 7.50 10.28
C LEU A 22 23.59 7.78 10.33
N ILE A 23 23.17 9.04 10.31
CA ILE A 23 21.75 9.40 10.33
C ILE A 23 21.01 8.79 9.13
N LEU A 24 21.58 8.91 7.92
CA LEU A 24 21.01 8.32 6.71
C LEU A 24 20.93 6.79 6.81
N PHE A 25 21.97 6.15 7.35
CA PHE A 25 21.99 4.70 7.55
C PHE A 25 20.93 4.26 8.56
N CYS A 26 20.82 4.96 9.69
CA CYS A 26 19.81 4.71 10.71
C CYS A 26 18.40 4.91 10.16
N ASN A 27 18.15 5.97 9.39
CA ASN A 27 16.85 6.22 8.75
C ASN A 27 16.47 5.13 7.73
N LEU A 28 17.45 4.52 7.07
CA LEU A 28 17.21 3.39 6.16
C LEU A 28 16.94 2.09 6.92
N VAL A 29 17.78 1.75 7.90
CA VAL A 29 17.80 0.41 8.51
C VAL A 29 16.81 0.27 9.67
N ILE A 30 16.72 1.27 10.55
CA ILE A 30 15.92 1.16 11.78
C ILE A 30 14.43 1.00 11.45
N PRO A 31 13.80 1.86 10.63
CA PRO A 31 12.36 1.75 10.38
C PRO A 31 12.01 0.48 9.60
N VAL A 32 12.83 0.10 8.62
CA VAL A 32 12.65 -1.13 7.83
C VAL A 32 12.73 -2.36 8.74
N THR A 33 13.75 -2.46 9.58
CA THR A 33 13.94 -3.59 10.49
C THR A 33 12.84 -3.64 11.54
N LEU A 34 12.47 -2.49 12.11
CA LEU A 34 11.44 -2.40 13.14
C LEU A 34 10.08 -2.84 12.58
N VAL A 35 9.66 -2.31 11.42
CA VAL A 35 8.41 -2.73 10.78
C VAL A 35 8.46 -4.19 10.38
N PHE A 36 9.60 -4.69 9.86
CA PHE A 36 9.77 -6.11 9.53
C PHE A 36 9.56 -7.02 10.75
N LEU A 37 10.16 -6.69 11.90
CA LEU A 37 10.00 -7.45 13.14
C LEU A 37 8.58 -7.40 13.66
N ILE A 38 7.96 -6.21 13.70
CA ILE A 38 6.56 -6.06 14.11
C ILE A 38 5.63 -6.79 13.14
N SER A 39 6.03 -6.91 11.86
CA SER A 39 5.20 -7.52 10.84
C SER A 39 4.91 -9.01 11.06
N TRP A 40 5.63 -9.66 11.98
CA TRP A 40 5.39 -11.05 12.36
C TRP A 40 4.09 -11.24 13.16
N TRP A 41 3.62 -10.18 13.84
CA TRP A 41 2.37 -10.21 14.61
C TRP A 41 1.21 -9.55 13.85
N MET A 42 1.49 -8.56 13.01
CA MET A 42 0.49 -7.81 12.26
C MET A 42 1.02 -7.53 10.85
N PRO A 43 0.23 -7.64 9.76
CA PRO A 43 0.73 -7.43 8.39
C PRO A 43 0.98 -5.93 8.09
N LEU A 44 2.05 -5.37 8.68
CA LEU A 44 2.45 -3.97 8.54
C LEU A 44 3.50 -3.75 7.45
N PHE A 45 4.07 -4.81 6.86
CA PHE A 45 5.08 -4.69 5.82
C PHE A 45 4.46 -4.30 4.47
N ILE A 46 4.18 -3.00 4.29
CA ILE A 46 3.60 -2.44 3.08
C ILE A 46 4.54 -1.37 2.52
N ASP A 47 4.87 -1.44 1.23
CA ASP A 47 5.87 -0.60 0.54
C ASP A 47 5.75 0.90 0.85
N ARG A 48 4.51 1.41 0.93
CA ARG A 48 4.22 2.83 1.22
C ARG A 48 4.77 3.33 2.55
N TYR A 49 4.94 2.45 3.55
CA TYR A 49 5.52 2.83 4.83
C TYR A 49 7.03 2.99 4.78
N PHE A 50 7.71 2.56 3.71
CA PHE A 50 9.16 2.69 3.60
C PHE A 50 9.60 3.86 2.73
N PHE A 51 8.65 4.67 2.23
CA PHE A 51 8.95 5.80 1.37
C PHE A 51 9.96 6.77 2.03
N PHE A 52 9.78 7.10 3.31
CA PHE A 52 10.68 8.01 4.03
C PHE A 52 12.08 7.40 4.26
N SER A 53 12.17 6.09 4.53
CA SER A 53 13.44 5.37 4.64
C SER A 53 14.17 5.28 3.30
N SER A 54 13.41 5.14 2.21
CA SER A 54 13.96 5.02 0.86
C SER A 54 14.71 6.28 0.40
N LEU A 55 14.37 7.45 0.95
CA LEU A 55 15.06 8.72 0.65
C LEU A 55 16.54 8.72 1.07
N SER A 56 16.95 7.83 1.97
CA SER A 56 18.35 7.68 2.35
C SER A 56 19.18 6.88 1.35
N ILE A 57 18.56 6.15 0.42
CA ILE A 57 19.26 5.30 -0.55
C ILE A 57 20.12 6.13 -1.52
N PRO A 58 19.61 7.16 -2.23
CA PRO A 58 20.43 7.93 -3.18
C PRO A 58 21.69 8.57 -2.58
N PRO A 59 21.64 9.30 -1.43
CA PRO A 59 22.84 9.91 -0.87
C PRO A 59 23.84 8.88 -0.31
N LEU A 60 23.38 7.76 0.25
CA LEU A 60 24.26 6.67 0.68
C LEU A 60 24.94 5.99 -0.51
N LEU A 61 24.19 5.73 -1.58
CA LEU A 61 24.72 5.17 -2.82
C LEU A 61 25.77 6.10 -3.44
N ALA A 62 25.50 7.41 -3.50
CA ALA A 62 26.45 8.40 -3.99
C ALA A 62 27.74 8.40 -3.15
N ALA A 63 27.63 8.39 -1.82
CA ALA A 63 28.80 8.30 -0.93
C ALA A 63 29.61 7.02 -1.16
N LEU A 64 28.96 5.88 -1.37
CA LEU A 64 29.62 4.61 -1.71
C LEU A 64 30.35 4.70 -3.06
N LEU A 65 29.70 5.24 -4.09
CA LEU A 65 30.25 5.38 -5.43
C LEU A 65 31.51 6.26 -5.48
N THR A 66 31.61 7.29 -4.63
CA THR A 66 32.82 8.14 -4.55
C THR A 66 34.07 7.40 -4.08
N ARG A 67 33.93 6.25 -3.40
CA ARG A 67 35.05 5.43 -2.90
C ARG A 67 35.52 4.37 -3.90
N VAL A 68 34.81 4.23 -5.01
CA VAL A 68 35.03 3.19 -6.01
C VAL A 68 35.91 3.73 -7.15
N LYS A 69 36.77 2.88 -7.73
CA LYS A 69 37.54 3.21 -8.95
C LYS A 69 36.59 3.66 -10.07
N LYS A 70 36.95 4.72 -10.81
CA LYS A 70 36.10 5.35 -11.84
C LYS A 70 35.44 4.35 -12.82
N ALA A 71 36.17 3.32 -13.24
CA ALA A 71 35.66 2.30 -14.16
C ALA A 71 34.51 1.45 -13.56
N PHE A 72 34.59 1.10 -12.26
CA PHE A 72 33.54 0.31 -11.58
C PHE A 72 32.37 1.19 -11.14
N CYS A 73 32.62 2.48 -10.88
CA CYS A 73 31.57 3.46 -10.57
C CYS A 73 30.57 3.62 -11.74
N GLY A 74 31.06 3.74 -12.98
CA GLY A 74 30.20 3.82 -14.16
C GLY A 74 29.36 2.55 -14.38
N PHE A 75 29.95 1.37 -14.16
CA PHE A 75 29.24 0.09 -14.23
C PHE A 75 28.13 0.00 -13.17
N CYS A 76 28.43 0.31 -11.90
CA CYS A 76 27.44 0.31 -10.82
C CYS A 76 26.27 1.28 -11.09
N PHE A 77 26.56 2.47 -11.61
CA PHE A 77 25.54 3.45 -11.95
C PHE A 77 24.65 2.98 -13.10
N LEU A 78 25.23 2.37 -14.13
CA LEU A 78 24.49 1.77 -15.24
C LEU A 78 23.56 0.66 -14.75
N VAL A 79 24.07 -0.28 -13.94
CA VAL A 79 23.27 -1.36 -13.34
C VAL A 79 22.14 -0.80 -12.48
N PHE A 80 22.41 0.18 -11.63
CA PHE A 80 21.39 0.83 -10.80
C PHE A 80 20.27 1.45 -11.65
N THR A 81 20.65 2.19 -12.69
CA THR A 81 19.70 2.84 -13.61
C THR A 81 18.88 1.82 -14.39
N LEU A 82 19.50 0.72 -14.82
CA LEU A 82 18.82 -0.35 -15.54
C LEU A 82 17.80 -1.08 -14.66
N LEU A 83 18.18 -1.41 -13.42
CA LEU A 83 17.28 -2.06 -12.45
C LEU A 83 16.11 -1.15 -12.07
N PHE A 84 16.39 0.12 -11.78
CA PHE A 84 15.34 1.08 -11.41
C PHE A 84 14.41 1.37 -12.59
N GLY A 85 14.98 1.58 -13.79
CA GLY A 85 14.22 1.78 -15.02
C GLY A 85 13.37 0.57 -15.41
N TYR A 86 13.90 -0.64 -15.25
CA TYR A 86 13.14 -1.88 -15.46
C TYR A 86 11.96 -1.99 -14.48
N GLY A 87 12.21 -1.72 -13.20
CA GLY A 87 11.16 -1.69 -12.18
C GLY A 87 10.05 -0.68 -12.51
N LEU A 88 10.42 0.54 -12.88
CA LEU A 88 9.45 1.56 -13.29
C LEU A 88 8.67 1.14 -14.54
N TYR A 89 9.34 0.58 -15.54
CA TYR A 89 8.70 0.14 -16.77
C TYR A 89 7.63 -0.94 -16.51
N HIS A 90 7.94 -1.93 -15.66
CA HIS A 90 7.00 -3.01 -15.33
C HIS A 90 5.94 -2.62 -14.30
N ASN A 91 6.19 -1.62 -13.46
CA ASN A 91 5.24 -1.20 -12.41
C ASN A 91 4.12 -0.28 -12.93
N ASN A 92 4.10 0.02 -14.22
CA ASN A 92 2.97 0.71 -14.84
C ASN A 92 1.93 -0.33 -15.28
N PRO A 93 0.69 -0.29 -14.76
CA PRO A 93 -0.37 -1.16 -15.27
C PRO A 93 -0.57 -0.87 -16.75
N THR A 94 -0.28 -1.86 -17.60
CA THR A 94 -0.48 -1.77 -19.06
C THR A 94 -1.94 -1.61 -19.44
N ARG A 95 -2.86 -2.00 -18.55
CA ARG A 95 -4.29 -1.86 -18.74
C ARG A 95 -4.79 -0.60 -18.04
N LYS A 96 -5.47 0.27 -18.80
CA LYS A 96 -6.21 1.41 -18.26
C LYS A 96 -7.30 0.90 -17.31
N ASP A 97 -7.56 1.65 -16.25
CA ASP A 97 -8.65 1.34 -15.33
C ASP A 97 -10.00 1.35 -16.07
N GLU A 98 -10.62 0.17 -16.19
CA GLU A 98 -11.90 -0.05 -16.87
C GLU A 98 -13.10 0.05 -15.92
N PHE A 99 -12.88 0.51 -14.68
CA PHE A 99 -13.93 0.58 -13.67
C PHE A 99 -15.07 1.52 -14.08
N LYS A 100 -14.76 2.69 -14.66
CA LYS A 100 -15.79 3.64 -15.13
C LYS A 100 -16.68 3.04 -16.24
N PRO A 101 -16.13 2.46 -17.33
CA PRO A 101 -16.93 1.71 -18.29
C PRO A 101 -17.78 0.61 -17.69
N LEU A 102 -17.25 -0.15 -16.72
CA LEU A 102 -17.99 -1.22 -16.01
C LEU A 102 -19.21 -0.67 -15.27
N VAL A 103 -19.04 0.41 -14.48
CA VAL A 103 -20.15 1.02 -13.74
C VAL A 103 -21.19 1.60 -14.70
N ASN A 104 -20.76 2.17 -15.83
CA ASN A 104 -21.69 2.64 -16.86
C ASN A 104 -22.48 1.49 -17.52
N TYR A 105 -21.85 0.34 -17.74
CA TYR A 105 -22.52 -0.86 -18.23
C TYR A 105 -23.63 -1.31 -17.27
N ILE A 106 -23.38 -1.27 -15.96
CA ILE A 106 -24.40 -1.64 -14.95
C ILE A 106 -25.52 -0.60 -14.90
N ASN A 107 -25.18 0.70 -14.88
CA ASN A 107 -26.17 1.79 -14.84
C ASN A 107 -27.15 1.81 -16.02
N THR A 108 -26.77 1.25 -17.17
CA THR A 108 -27.62 1.16 -18.37
C THR A 108 -28.54 -0.06 -18.36
N ARG A 109 -28.23 -1.10 -17.59
CA ARG A 109 -28.99 -2.36 -17.54
C ARG A 109 -29.72 -2.61 -16.22
N TYR A 110 -29.44 -1.81 -15.20
CA TYR A 110 -30.08 -1.90 -13.89
C TYR A 110 -31.60 -1.86 -14.00
N GLN A 111 -32.26 -2.81 -13.32
CA GLN A 111 -33.70 -2.87 -13.12
C GLN A 111 -34.06 -2.59 -11.65
N PRO A 112 -35.27 -2.08 -11.34
CA PRO A 112 -35.66 -1.74 -9.97
C PRO A 112 -35.54 -2.86 -8.93
N ASN A 113 -35.54 -4.13 -9.37
CA ASN A 113 -35.42 -5.30 -8.51
C ASN A 113 -33.99 -5.85 -8.39
N ASP A 114 -33.01 -5.20 -9.02
CA ASP A 114 -31.62 -5.59 -8.94
C ASP A 114 -30.97 -5.04 -7.66
N ALA A 115 -30.00 -5.79 -7.13
CA ALA A 115 -29.13 -5.31 -6.05
C ALA A 115 -27.67 -5.35 -6.52
N VAL A 116 -26.95 -4.25 -6.31
CA VAL A 116 -25.51 -4.20 -6.61
C VAL A 116 -24.71 -4.34 -5.33
N ILE A 117 -23.78 -5.30 -5.35
CA ILE A 117 -22.96 -5.66 -4.20
C ILE A 117 -21.50 -5.63 -4.64
N VAL A 118 -20.66 -4.96 -3.85
CA VAL A 118 -19.23 -4.81 -4.12
C VAL A 118 -18.44 -5.45 -3.00
N SER A 119 -17.43 -6.27 -3.33
CA SER A 119 -16.70 -7.07 -2.34
C SER A 119 -15.52 -6.36 -1.70
N LYS A 120 -14.99 -5.30 -2.31
CA LYS A 120 -13.82 -4.56 -1.80
C LYS A 120 -14.19 -3.12 -1.52
N MET A 121 -13.69 -2.59 -0.41
CA MET A 121 -14.00 -1.23 0.04
C MET A 121 -13.57 -0.13 -0.96
N PHE A 122 -12.38 -0.25 -1.55
CA PHE A 122 -11.92 0.74 -2.54
C PHE A 122 -12.72 0.65 -3.84
N ASP A 123 -13.10 -0.55 -4.26
CA ASP A 123 -13.98 -0.74 -5.42
C ASP A 123 -15.38 -0.17 -5.12
N TYR A 124 -15.87 -0.29 -3.88
CA TYR A 124 -17.15 0.27 -3.45
C TYR A 124 -17.13 1.80 -3.53
N LEU A 125 -16.06 2.45 -3.04
CA LEU A 125 -15.89 3.90 -3.16
C LEU A 125 -15.86 4.35 -4.63
N SER A 126 -15.11 3.64 -5.48
CA SER A 126 -15.07 3.88 -6.92
C SER A 126 -16.44 3.69 -7.57
N TYR A 127 -17.20 2.68 -7.13
CA TYR A 127 -18.53 2.40 -7.64
C TYR A 127 -19.49 3.52 -7.30
N VAL A 128 -19.58 3.91 -6.03
CA VAL A 128 -20.42 5.01 -5.56
C VAL A 128 -20.08 6.30 -6.31
N TYR A 129 -18.80 6.57 -6.54
CA TYR A 129 -18.35 7.76 -7.28
C TYR A 129 -18.83 7.77 -8.75
N TYR A 130 -18.77 6.63 -9.45
CA TYR A 130 -19.19 6.54 -10.86
C TYR A 130 -20.66 6.20 -11.07
N ASN A 131 -21.38 5.78 -10.02
CA ASN A 131 -22.79 5.49 -10.09
C ASN A 131 -23.57 6.79 -10.34
N ARG A 132 -24.40 6.79 -11.39
CA ARG A 132 -25.24 7.94 -11.79
C ARG A 132 -26.73 7.70 -11.54
N ARG A 133 -27.06 6.61 -10.85
CA ARG A 133 -28.43 6.18 -10.57
C ARG A 133 -28.68 6.23 -9.06
N ASP A 134 -29.95 6.40 -8.70
CA ASP A 134 -30.40 6.52 -7.32
C ASP A 134 -30.70 5.16 -6.64
N TYR A 135 -30.01 4.10 -7.06
CA TYR A 135 -30.12 2.80 -6.40
C TYR A 135 -28.99 2.61 -5.38
N ARG A 136 -29.30 1.88 -4.31
CA ARG A 136 -28.35 1.59 -3.25
C ARG A 136 -27.36 0.51 -3.69
N THR A 137 -26.08 0.77 -3.46
CA THR A 137 -25.00 -0.21 -3.59
C THR A 137 -24.59 -0.66 -2.19
N PHE A 138 -24.29 -1.94 -2.01
CA PHE A 138 -23.85 -2.49 -0.72
C PHE A 138 -22.40 -2.96 -0.78
N LEU A 139 -21.70 -2.85 0.34
CA LEU A 139 -20.36 -3.40 0.54
C LEU A 139 -20.46 -4.74 1.28
N TYR A 140 -20.03 -5.82 0.64
CA TYR A 140 -20.08 -7.16 1.21
C TYR A 140 -18.97 -7.37 2.24
N THR A 141 -19.36 -7.71 3.47
CA THR A 141 -18.49 -7.91 4.63
C THR A 141 -18.84 -9.22 5.33
N PRO A 142 -18.54 -10.38 4.71
CA PRO A 142 -18.87 -11.66 5.31
C PRO A 142 -18.19 -11.85 6.67
N PRO A 143 -18.80 -12.57 7.62
CA PRO A 143 -18.14 -12.94 8.86
C PRO A 143 -16.84 -13.69 8.57
N ASN A 144 -15.84 -13.49 9.44
CA ASN A 144 -14.60 -14.24 9.41
C ASN A 144 -14.86 -15.72 9.74
N ALA A 145 -13.88 -16.59 9.46
CA ALA A 145 -14.01 -18.03 9.71
C ALA A 145 -14.28 -18.39 11.19
N ASP A 146 -13.90 -17.52 12.12
CA ASP A 146 -14.15 -17.63 13.56
C ASP A 146 -15.50 -17.05 14.01
N GLY A 147 -16.33 -16.58 13.06
CA GLY A 147 -17.63 -15.97 13.32
C GLY A 147 -17.58 -14.50 13.74
N THR A 148 -16.39 -13.89 13.82
CA THR A 148 -16.26 -12.46 14.12
C THR A 148 -16.71 -11.62 12.91
N SER A 149 -17.11 -10.38 13.16
CA SER A 149 -17.56 -9.46 12.10
C SER A 149 -16.44 -9.18 11.09
N GLY A 150 -16.76 -9.29 9.80
CA GLY A 150 -15.88 -8.84 8.72
C GLY A 150 -15.97 -7.33 8.44
N ARG A 151 -16.83 -6.60 9.16
CA ARG A 151 -16.99 -5.16 8.98
C ARG A 151 -15.73 -4.42 9.46
N PRO A 152 -15.26 -3.40 8.72
CA PRO A 152 -14.23 -2.49 9.20
C PRO A 152 -14.62 -1.84 10.53
N ASN A 153 -13.64 -1.65 11.41
CA ASN A 153 -13.83 -0.94 12.68
C ASN A 153 -13.84 0.59 12.47
N ALA A 154 -14.04 1.35 13.54
CA ALA A 154 -14.05 2.82 13.50
C ALA A 154 -12.68 3.48 13.21
N TYR A 155 -11.65 2.70 12.86
CA TYR A 155 -10.30 3.19 12.64
C TYR A 155 -9.92 3.21 11.15
N GLY A 156 -9.08 4.18 10.76
CA GLY A 156 -8.63 4.33 9.38
C GLY A 156 -9.80 4.53 8.41
N PHE A 157 -9.80 3.80 7.29
CA PHE A 157 -10.85 3.90 6.27
C PHE A 157 -12.22 3.39 6.73
N GLY A 158 -12.30 2.53 7.75
CA GLY A 158 -13.59 2.06 8.27
C GLY A 158 -14.41 3.18 8.92
N SER A 159 -13.75 4.24 9.41
CA SER A 159 -14.41 5.43 9.95
C SER A 159 -15.35 6.12 8.95
N LEU A 160 -15.10 5.98 7.63
CA LEU A 160 -15.88 6.61 6.57
C LEU A 160 -17.34 6.15 6.53
N PHE A 161 -17.61 4.93 7.00
CA PHE A 161 -18.94 4.31 6.94
C PHE A 161 -19.47 3.95 8.32
N TYR A 162 -18.71 4.21 9.39
CA TYR A 162 -19.05 3.75 10.74
C TYR A 162 -20.41 4.27 11.21
N ALA A 163 -20.75 5.53 10.90
CA ALA A 163 -22.05 6.12 11.24
C ALA A 163 -23.21 5.59 10.40
N GLN A 164 -22.95 5.06 9.20
CA GLN A 164 -23.95 4.52 8.27
C GLN A 164 -23.71 3.02 8.01
N ALA A 165 -23.16 2.31 8.99
CA ALA A 165 -22.71 0.93 8.84
C ALA A 165 -23.86 0.01 8.40
N ASP A 166 -25.04 0.16 9.00
CA ASP A 166 -26.22 -0.66 8.70
C ASP A 166 -26.85 -0.38 7.33
N GLN A 167 -26.51 0.76 6.71
CA GLN A 167 -26.97 1.13 5.38
C GLN A 167 -25.95 0.77 4.29
N THR A 168 -24.68 0.59 4.67
CA THR A 168 -23.55 0.39 3.76
C THR A 168 -23.17 -1.08 3.65
N TYR A 169 -23.13 -1.79 4.77
CA TYR A 169 -22.60 -3.14 4.85
C TYR A 169 -23.68 -4.20 4.70
N ILE A 170 -23.32 -5.31 4.05
CA ILE A 170 -24.11 -6.53 4.04
C ILE A 170 -23.21 -7.72 4.36
N ASP A 171 -23.58 -8.47 5.40
CA ASP A 171 -22.76 -9.59 5.89
C ASP A 171 -23.21 -10.93 5.29
N ASN A 172 -24.47 -11.03 4.85
CA ASN A 172 -25.04 -12.26 4.30
C ASN A 172 -25.96 -11.96 3.12
N LEU A 173 -25.68 -12.58 1.97
CA LEU A 173 -26.41 -12.41 0.73
C LEU A 173 -27.84 -12.95 0.79
N THR A 174 -28.12 -13.92 1.67
CA THR A 174 -29.47 -14.50 1.85
C THR A 174 -30.49 -13.49 2.36
N THR A 175 -30.06 -12.38 2.98
CA THR A 175 -30.95 -11.32 3.45
C THR A 175 -31.56 -10.51 2.30
N LEU A 176 -30.89 -10.45 1.14
CA LEU A 176 -31.42 -9.80 -0.07
C LEU A 176 -32.55 -10.61 -0.70
N SER A 177 -32.48 -11.94 -0.63
CA SER A 177 -33.49 -12.83 -1.19
C SER A 177 -34.86 -12.68 -0.54
N LYS A 178 -34.93 -12.29 0.75
CA LYS A 178 -36.20 -12.16 1.48
C LYS A 178 -37.06 -10.98 1.05
N ARG A 179 -36.54 -10.05 0.24
CA ARG A 179 -37.31 -8.95 -0.36
C ARG A 179 -38.02 -9.36 -1.67
N HIS A 180 -37.85 -10.60 -2.11
CA HIS A 180 -38.43 -11.17 -3.34
C HIS A 180 -39.60 -12.14 -3.10
N HIS A 181 -40.20 -12.11 -1.90
CA HIS A 181 -41.48 -12.77 -1.60
C HIS A 181 -42.47 -11.75 -1.04
#